data_AF-A0A3P7JBF4-F1
#
_entry.id   AF-A0A3P7JBF4-F1
#
_cell.length_a   1.000
_cell.length_b   1.000
_cell.length_c   1.000
_cell.angle_alpha   90.00
_cell.angle_beta   90.00
_cell.angle_gamma   90.00
#
_symmetry.space_group_name_H-M   'P 1'
#
loop_
_entity.id
_entity.type
_entity.pdbx_description
1 polymer ?
#
loop_
_entity_poly.entity_id
_entity_poly.type
_entity_poly.pdbx_seq_one_letter_code
_entity_poly.pdbx_strand_id
1 'polypeptide(L)'
;MRGYLQFIILLFVLYFWACVPFVYTVSFMFSSPSKANVLLIIWQLVAAFAAMIVLFLLSLQETVDPSLLEIIGSILLCFLPSFAVGNAVMTVGQSSAEKLPPHLLWEWNMLGKNLTFMLIFGCFSSLLFVLFQFKSVRYRWFQIWDLRYGRRNYGKVANDEEDSAVREERIYVTESGEDLALEVKPIGYCPQFDALMLDLTGRESLEILFVFIMYVL
;
A
#
# COMPACT_ATOMS: atom_id res chain seq x y z
N MET A 1 -24.35 -24.97 -6.00
CA MET A 1 -24.00 -23.56 -5.73
C MET A 1 -23.35 -23.32 -4.37
N ARG A 2 -23.82 -23.89 -3.24
CA ARG A 2 -23.27 -23.59 -1.90
C ARG A 2 -21.75 -23.77 -1.74
N GLY A 3 -21.14 -24.80 -2.34
CA GLY A 3 -19.70 -25.06 -2.22
C GLY A 3 -18.80 -24.02 -2.91
N TYR A 4 -19.21 -23.52 -4.08
CA TYR A 4 -18.44 -22.52 -4.84
C TYR A 4 -18.39 -21.17 -4.12
N LEU A 5 -19.50 -20.77 -3.50
CA LEU A 5 -19.59 -19.50 -2.78
C LEU A 5 -18.65 -19.46 -1.57
N GLN A 6 -18.59 -20.55 -0.79
CA GLN A 6 -17.68 -20.66 0.35
C GLN A 6 -16.22 -20.50 -0.09
N PHE A 7 -15.86 -21.10 -1.22
CA PHE A 7 -14.52 -20.96 -1.78
C PHE A 7 -14.21 -19.53 -2.20
N ILE A 8 -15.10 -18.87 -2.95
CA ILE A 8 -14.91 -17.49 -3.40
C ILE A 8 -14.75 -16.54 -2.21
N ILE A 9 -15.57 -16.71 -1.16
CA ILE A 9 -15.45 -15.90 0.07
C ILE A 9 -14.08 -16.11 0.70
N LEU A 10 -13.63 -17.36 0.86
CA LEU A 10 -12.32 -17.67 1.42
C LEU A 10 -11.18 -17.06 0.60
N LEU A 11 -11.27 -17.15 -0.73
CA LEU A 11 -10.32 -16.57 -1.67
C LEU A 11 -10.20 -15.05 -1.48
N PHE A 12 -11.32 -14.33 -1.38
CA PHE A 12 -11.30 -12.89 -1.14
C PHE A 12 -10.72 -12.52 0.22
N VAL A 13 -11.09 -13.24 1.28
CA VAL A 13 -10.54 -13.02 2.63
C VAL A 13 -9.01 -13.19 2.62
N LEU A 14 -8.51 -14.26 2.00
CA LEU A 14 -7.08 -14.52 1.89
C LEU A 14 -6.38 -13.46 1.05
N TYR A 15 -7.00 -13.02 -0.05
CA TYR A 15 -6.47 -11.96 -0.91
C TYR A 15 -6.30 -10.64 -0.14
N PHE A 16 -7.31 -10.21 0.61
CA PHE A 16 -7.21 -8.99 1.40
C PHE A 16 -6.16 -9.12 2.51
N TRP A 17 -6.14 -10.25 3.21
CA TRP A 17 -5.12 -10.51 4.22
C TRP A 17 -3.70 -10.45 3.64
N ALA A 18 -3.48 -10.96 2.43
CA ALA A 18 -2.16 -10.97 1.82
C ALA A 18 -1.75 -9.62 1.21
N CYS A 19 -2.71 -8.93 0.57
CA CYS A 19 -2.48 -7.70 -0.19
C CYS A 19 -2.31 -6.46 0.70
N VAL A 20 -3.10 -6.33 1.77
CA VAL A 20 -3.05 -5.16 2.68
C VAL A 20 -1.65 -4.94 3.27
N PRO A 21 -1.03 -5.89 4.00
CA PRO A 21 0.30 -5.70 4.56
C PRO A 21 1.36 -5.47 3.47
N PHE A 22 1.23 -6.10 2.30
CA PHE A 22 2.12 -5.87 1.17
C PHE A 22 2.06 -4.41 0.67
N VAL A 23 0.87 -3.88 0.39
CA VAL A 23 0.70 -2.49 -0.04
C VAL A 23 1.27 -1.52 0.99
N TYR A 24 1.01 -1.76 2.28
CA TYR A 24 1.57 -0.94 3.35
C TYR A 24 3.10 -0.98 3.39
N THR A 25 3.72 -2.15 3.27
CA THR A 25 5.20 -2.27 3.26
C THR A 25 5.84 -1.49 2.13
N VAL A 26 5.26 -1.55 0.93
CA VAL A 26 5.82 -0.87 -0.24
C VAL A 26 5.56 0.63 -0.20
N SER A 27 4.44 1.07 0.38
CA SER A 27 4.12 2.50 0.53
C SER A 27 5.11 3.27 1.40
N PHE A 28 5.82 2.61 2.33
CA PHE A 28 6.93 3.22 3.06
C PHE A 28 8.15 3.53 2.19
N MET A 29 8.27 2.96 1.00
CA MET A 29 9.39 3.23 0.09
C MET A 29 9.22 4.54 -0.70
N PHE A 30 8.02 5.13 -0.69
CA PHE A 30 7.68 6.32 -1.46
C PHE A 30 7.59 7.56 -0.58
N SER A 31 7.90 8.73 -1.16
CA SER A 31 7.83 10.02 -0.47
C SER A 31 6.40 10.42 -0.07
N SER A 32 5.39 9.95 -0.82
CA SER A 32 3.98 10.21 -0.56
C SER A 32 3.22 8.88 -0.56
N PRO A 33 2.65 8.46 0.58
CA PRO A 33 1.91 7.20 0.70
C PRO A 33 0.71 7.11 -0.26
N SER A 34 0.02 8.23 -0.50
CA SER A 34 -1.16 8.27 -1.39
C SER A 34 -0.78 7.99 -2.84
N LYS A 35 0.34 8.55 -3.33
CA LYS A 35 0.84 8.28 -4.68
C LYS A 35 1.29 6.83 -4.83
N ALA A 36 1.93 6.29 -3.79
CA ALA A 36 2.39 4.91 -3.75
C ALA A 36 1.23 3.92 -3.85
N ASN A 37 0.21 4.08 -3.00
CA ASN A 37 -0.96 3.20 -2.98
C ASN A 37 -1.66 3.16 -4.35
N VAL A 38 -1.89 4.32 -4.97
CA VAL A 38 -2.54 4.40 -6.28
C VAL A 38 -1.69 3.74 -7.37
N LEU A 39 -0.39 4.04 -7.43
CA LEU A 39 0.51 3.42 -8.41
C LEU A 39 0.64 1.91 -8.22
N LEU A 40 0.66 1.44 -6.97
CA LEU A 40 0.73 0.01 -6.65
C LEU A 40 -0.53 -0.72 -7.05
N ILE A 41 -1.71 -0.16 -6.80
CA ILE A 41 -2.98 -0.75 -7.24
C ILE A 41 -3.02 -0.83 -8.78
N ILE A 42 -2.63 0.25 -9.48
CA ILE A 42 -2.59 0.27 -10.94
C ILE A 42 -1.60 -0.78 -11.46
N TRP A 43 -0.38 -0.81 -10.93
CA TRP A 43 0.63 -1.79 -11.30
C TRP A 43 0.15 -3.22 -11.08
N GLN A 44 -0.44 -3.50 -9.91
CA GLN A 44 -0.91 -4.82 -9.54
C GLN A 44 -2.06 -5.30 -10.42
N LEU A 45 -2.97 -4.40 -10.81
CA LEU A 45 -4.06 -4.67 -11.75
C LEU A 45 -3.53 -4.97 -13.15
N VAL A 46 -2.68 -4.11 -13.68
CA VAL A 46 -2.10 -4.26 -15.03
C VAL A 46 -1.26 -5.54 -15.13
N ALA A 47 -0.42 -5.81 -14.13
CA ALA A 47 0.39 -7.03 -14.08
C ALA A 47 -0.49 -8.30 -14.03
N ALA A 48 -1.61 -8.27 -13.28
CA ALA A 48 -2.53 -9.40 -13.23
C ALA A 48 -3.22 -9.65 -14.59
N PHE A 49 -3.72 -8.61 -15.25
CA PHE A 49 -4.32 -8.75 -16.58
C PHE A 49 -3.30 -9.23 -17.61
N ALA A 50 -2.09 -8.67 -17.61
CA ALA A 50 -1.03 -9.11 -18.51
C ALA A 50 -0.67 -10.58 -18.28
N ALA A 51 -0.53 -11.01 -17.02
CA ALA A 51 -0.25 -12.41 -16.67
C ALA A 51 -1.37 -13.37 -17.14
N MET A 52 -2.64 -12.97 -16.98
CA MET A 52 -3.78 -13.74 -17.48
C MET A 52 -3.75 -13.89 -19.00
N ILE A 53 -3.47 -12.80 -19.73
CA ILE A 53 -3.37 -12.82 -21.20
C ILE A 53 -2.20 -13.71 -21.64
N VAL A 54 -1.03 -13.59 -21.02
CA VAL A 54 0.14 -14.39 -21.36
C VAL A 54 -0.16 -15.88 -21.19
N LEU A 55 -0.71 -16.30 -20.06
CA LEU A 55 -1.05 -17.71 -19.86
C LEU A 55 -2.16 -18.20 -20.78
N PHE A 56 -3.16 -17.35 -21.08
CA PHE A 56 -4.18 -17.69 -22.06
C PHE A 56 -3.58 -17.92 -23.45
N LEU A 57 -2.71 -17.02 -23.92
CA LEU A 57 -2.01 -17.19 -25.20
C LEU A 57 -1.12 -18.44 -25.22
N LEU A 58 -0.39 -18.71 -24.13
CA LEU A 58 0.41 -19.93 -24.02
C LEU A 58 -0.48 -21.18 -24.03
N SER A 59 -1.67 -21.13 -23.43
CA SER A 59 -2.61 -22.26 -23.40
C SER A 59 -3.22 -22.58 -24.77
N LEU A 60 -3.26 -21.61 -25.70
CA LEU A 60 -3.71 -21.84 -27.07
C LEU A 60 -2.67 -22.54 -27.94
N GLN A 61 -1.40 -22.52 -27.52
CA GLN A 61 -0.31 -23.10 -28.27
C GLN A 61 -0.12 -24.57 -27.89
N GLU A 62 -0.64 -25.50 -28.70
CA GLU A 62 -0.56 -26.95 -28.44
C GLU A 62 0.87 -27.51 -28.41
N THR A 63 1.87 -26.74 -28.82
CA THR A 63 3.29 -27.14 -28.84
C THR A 63 4.01 -26.92 -27.52
N VAL A 64 3.39 -26.26 -26.54
CA VAL A 64 4.03 -25.98 -25.24
C VAL A 64 3.79 -27.14 -24.28
N ASP A 65 4.87 -27.65 -23.69
CA ASP A 65 4.78 -28.69 -22.67
C ASP A 65 3.89 -28.25 -21.50
N PRO A 66 2.89 -29.06 -21.08
CA PRO A 66 1.97 -28.69 -20.00
C PRO A 66 2.69 -28.42 -18.68
N SER A 67 3.83 -29.10 -18.45
CA SER A 67 4.69 -28.88 -17.29
C SER A 67 5.27 -27.47 -17.22
N LEU A 68 5.63 -26.87 -18.38
CA LEU A 68 6.16 -25.50 -18.42
C LEU A 68 5.07 -24.49 -18.08
N LEU A 69 3.85 -24.70 -18.58
CA LEU A 69 2.70 -23.86 -18.27
C LEU A 69 2.38 -23.87 -16.76
N GLU A 70 2.44 -25.05 -16.14
CA GLU A 70 2.25 -25.18 -14.68
C GLU A 70 3.33 -24.45 -13.88
N ILE A 71 4.59 -24.52 -14.30
CA ILE A 71 5.71 -23.84 -13.62
C ILE A 71 5.55 -22.31 -13.75
N ILE A 72 5.30 -21.81 -14.97
CA ILE A 72 5.10 -20.38 -15.21
C ILE A 72 3.90 -19.87 -14.40
N GLY A 73 2.79 -20.61 -14.42
CA GLY A 73 1.62 -20.31 -13.61
C GLY A 73 1.95 -20.24 -12.13
N SER A 74 2.68 -21.24 -11.60
CA SER A 74 3.07 -21.28 -10.18
C SER A 74 3.98 -20.12 -9.76
N ILE A 75 4.91 -19.71 -10.64
CA ILE A 75 5.76 -18.55 -10.40
C ILE A 75 4.91 -17.26 -10.37
N LEU A 76 4.00 -17.09 -11.33
CA LEU A 76 3.10 -15.94 -11.37
C LEU A 76 2.16 -15.89 -10.15
N LEU A 77 1.67 -17.04 -9.70
CA LEU A 77 0.86 -17.16 -8.47
C LEU A 77 1.62 -16.70 -7.23
N CYS A 78 2.92 -16.99 -7.15
CA CYS A 78 3.75 -16.66 -6.00
C CYS A 78 4.01 -15.15 -5.87
N PHE A 79 4.15 -14.43 -6.99
CA PHE A 79 4.51 -13.01 -6.99
C PHE A 79 3.32 -12.06 -7.17
N LEU A 80 2.22 -12.51 -7.76
CA LEU A 80 1.08 -11.67 -8.12
C LEU A 80 -0.20 -12.21 -7.46
N PRO A 81 -0.54 -11.79 -6.23
CA PRO A 81 -1.76 -12.24 -5.54
C PRO A 81 -3.03 -11.91 -6.34
N SER A 82 -3.06 -10.80 -7.09
CA SER A 82 -4.20 -10.44 -7.95
C SER A 82 -4.33 -11.34 -9.17
N PHE A 83 -3.23 -11.87 -9.70
CA PHE A 83 -3.27 -12.90 -10.74
C PHE A 83 -3.86 -14.20 -10.18
N ALA A 84 -3.47 -14.59 -8.95
CA ALA A 84 -4.00 -15.78 -8.30
C ALA A 84 -5.52 -15.72 -8.07
N VAL A 85 -6.08 -14.55 -7.74
CA VAL A 85 -7.54 -14.38 -7.66
C VAL A 85 -8.18 -14.56 -9.04
N GLY A 86 -7.65 -13.88 -10.06
CA GLY A 86 -8.17 -13.96 -11.43
C GLY A 86 -8.18 -15.40 -11.97
N ASN A 87 -7.07 -16.13 -11.77
CA ASN A 87 -6.95 -17.53 -12.15
C ASN A 87 -7.97 -18.41 -11.42
N ALA A 88 -8.07 -18.29 -10.08
CA ALA A 88 -9.01 -19.06 -9.29
C ALA A 88 -10.48 -18.80 -9.68
N VAL A 89 -10.86 -17.55 -9.94
CA VAL A 89 -12.21 -17.19 -10.40
C VAL A 89 -12.50 -17.77 -11.78
N MET A 90 -11.53 -17.74 -12.70
CA MET A 90 -11.68 -18.31 -14.04
C MET A 90 -11.87 -19.83 -13.98
N THR A 91 -11.06 -20.53 -13.19
CA THR A 91 -11.20 -21.99 -12.97
C THR A 91 -12.55 -22.34 -12.34
N VAL A 92 -13.00 -21.57 -11.33
CA VAL A 92 -14.34 -21.77 -10.73
C VAL A 92 -15.45 -21.58 -11.76
N GLY A 93 -15.32 -20.59 -12.65
CA GLY A 93 -16.27 -20.35 -13.73
C GLY A 93 -16.37 -21.52 -14.70
N GLN A 94 -15.23 -22.06 -15.13
CA GLN A 94 -15.15 -23.24 -16.00
C GLN A 94 -15.74 -24.47 -15.31
N SER A 95 -15.35 -24.75 -14.06
CA SER A 95 -15.88 -25.88 -13.30
C SER A 95 -17.38 -25.78 -13.02
N SER A 96 -17.91 -24.56 -12.89
CA SER A 96 -19.35 -24.33 -12.77
C SER A 96 -20.09 -24.56 -14.09
N ALA A 97 -19.47 -24.23 -15.23
CA ALA A 97 -20.06 -24.46 -16.55
C ALA A 97 -20.15 -25.97 -16.88
N GLU A 98 -19.11 -26.72 -16.52
CA GLU A 98 -19.04 -28.18 -16.71
C GLU A 98 -19.84 -28.99 -15.67
N LYS A 99 -20.44 -28.32 -14.67
CA LYS A 99 -21.19 -28.94 -13.56
C LYS A 99 -20.39 -29.99 -12.78
N LEU A 100 -19.07 -29.78 -12.67
CA LEU A 100 -18.21 -30.65 -11.86
C LEU A 100 -18.64 -30.62 -10.39
N PRO A 101 -18.50 -31.73 -9.64
CA PRO A 101 -18.92 -31.74 -8.26
C PRO A 101 -18.03 -30.82 -7.40
N PRO A 102 -18.60 -30.09 -6.43
CA PRO A 102 -17.90 -29.02 -5.71
C PRO A 102 -16.75 -29.50 -4.80
N HIS A 103 -16.68 -30.81 -4.49
CA HIS A 103 -15.57 -31.36 -3.72
C HIS A 103 -14.27 -31.40 -4.54
N LEU A 104 -14.36 -31.51 -5.87
CA LEU A 104 -13.20 -31.57 -6.77
C LEU A 104 -12.45 -30.22 -6.83
N LEU A 105 -13.15 -29.11 -6.54
CA LEU A 105 -12.53 -27.78 -6.46
C LEU A 105 -11.43 -27.71 -5.39
N TRP A 106 -11.53 -28.53 -4.35
CA TRP A 106 -10.54 -28.56 -3.28
C TRP A 106 -9.29 -29.36 -3.64
N GLU A 107 -9.26 -29.99 -4.82
CA GLU A 107 -8.08 -30.67 -5.27
C GLU A 107 -6.91 -29.71 -5.45
N TRP A 108 -5.74 -30.22 -5.09
CA TRP A 108 -4.48 -29.50 -5.17
C TRP A 108 -4.24 -28.93 -6.56
N ASN A 109 -4.46 -29.74 -7.61
CA ASN A 109 -4.15 -29.36 -8.99
C ASN A 109 -5.10 -28.32 -9.59
N MET A 110 -6.25 -28.05 -8.98
CA MET A 110 -7.16 -27.01 -9.46
C MET A 110 -6.98 -25.72 -8.65
N LEU A 111 -7.50 -25.72 -7.43
CA LEU A 111 -7.70 -24.49 -6.65
C LEU A 111 -6.89 -24.49 -5.35
N GLY A 112 -6.49 -25.68 -4.86
CA GLY A 112 -5.65 -25.83 -3.68
C GLY A 112 -4.28 -25.14 -3.83
N LYS A 113 -3.66 -25.25 -5.02
CA LYS A 113 -2.42 -24.51 -5.38
C LYS A 113 -2.60 -23.00 -5.18
N ASN A 114 -3.63 -22.39 -5.79
CA ASN A 114 -3.89 -20.95 -5.73
C ASN A 114 -4.03 -20.46 -4.27
N LEU A 115 -4.81 -21.19 -3.46
CA LEU A 115 -5.05 -20.84 -2.06
C LEU A 115 -3.78 -20.96 -1.22
N THR A 116 -2.99 -22.00 -1.43
CA THR A 116 -1.76 -22.26 -0.67
C THR A 116 -0.68 -21.22 -0.98
N PHE A 117 -0.48 -20.87 -2.25
CA PHE A 117 0.46 -19.81 -2.63
C PHE A 117 0.02 -18.45 -2.09
N MET A 118 -1.27 -18.13 -2.12
CA MET A 118 -1.79 -16.90 -1.48
C MET A 118 -1.53 -16.88 0.02
N LEU A 119 -1.73 -18.00 0.71
CA LEU A 119 -1.48 -18.11 2.14
C LEU A 119 0.00 -17.87 2.46
N ILE A 120 0.90 -18.51 1.70
CA ILE A 120 2.35 -18.34 1.85
C ILE A 120 2.74 -16.87 1.61
N PHE A 121 2.24 -16.26 0.54
CA PHE A 121 2.49 -14.84 0.24
C PHE A 121 1.95 -13.93 1.34
N GLY A 122 0.77 -14.21 1.90
CA GLY A 122 0.18 -13.44 2.98
C GLY A 122 0.93 -13.55 4.30
N CYS A 123 1.41 -14.74 4.64
CA CYS A 123 2.31 -14.94 5.78
C CYS A 123 3.63 -14.17 5.58
N PHE A 124 4.21 -14.23 4.38
CA PHE A 124 5.43 -13.51 4.03
C PHE A 124 5.25 -11.98 4.10
N SER A 125 4.17 -11.44 3.53
CA SER A 125 3.89 -10.01 3.56
C SER A 125 3.57 -9.49 4.97
N SER A 126 2.83 -10.27 5.76
CA SER A 126 2.57 -9.97 7.17
C SER A 126 3.85 -9.97 8.00
N LEU A 127 4.74 -10.94 7.78
CA LEU A 127 6.04 -11.00 8.44
C LEU A 127 6.90 -9.79 8.05
N LEU A 128 6.98 -9.45 6.76
CA LEU A 128 7.69 -8.26 6.29
C LEU A 128 7.14 -6.98 6.94
N PHE A 129 5.82 -6.84 7.02
CA PHE A 129 5.18 -5.70 7.67
C PHE A 129 5.60 -5.56 9.14
N VAL A 130 5.58 -6.66 9.89
CA VAL A 130 6.04 -6.69 11.28
C VAL A 130 7.53 -6.38 11.38
N LEU A 131 8.36 -6.94 10.49
CA LEU A 131 9.81 -6.66 10.43
C LEU A 131 10.11 -5.17 10.18
N PHE A 132 9.35 -4.52 9.30
CA PHE A 132 9.48 -3.08 9.05
C PHE A 132 9.03 -2.21 10.23
N GLN A 133 8.06 -2.67 11.04
CA GLN A 133 7.65 -1.94 12.24
C GLN A 133 8.73 -1.91 13.33
N PHE A 134 9.61 -2.92 13.40
CA PHE A 134 10.68 -2.95 14.41
C PHE A 134 11.65 -1.76 14.26
N LYS A 135 11.89 -1.05 15.37
CA LYS A 135 12.69 0.19 15.47
C LYS A 135 14.07 0.10 14.79
N SER A 136 14.69 -1.08 14.74
CA SER A 136 16.03 -1.27 14.17
C SER A 136 16.10 -1.13 12.64
N VAL A 137 15.02 -1.44 11.90
CA VAL A 137 15.00 -1.31 10.43
C VAL A 137 14.70 0.13 10.03
N ARG A 138 13.80 0.81 10.75
CA ARG A 138 13.52 2.25 10.53
C ARG A 138 14.77 3.12 10.60
N TYR A 139 15.64 2.88 11.59
CA TYR A 139 16.84 3.69 11.79
C TYR A 139 17.88 3.49 10.67
N ARG A 140 18.15 2.22 10.27
CA ARG A 140 19.08 1.92 9.17
C ARG A 140 18.53 2.33 7.80
N TRP A 141 17.22 2.24 7.62
CA TRP A 141 16.56 2.68 6.39
C TRP A 141 16.59 4.21 6.26
N PHE A 142 16.34 4.96 7.34
CA PHE A 142 16.45 6.42 7.35
C PHE A 142 17.84 6.91 6.91
N GLN A 143 18.92 6.27 7.39
CA GLN A 143 20.29 6.60 6.97
C GLN A 143 20.54 6.34 5.47
N ILE A 144 19.95 5.29 4.89
CA ILE A 144 20.08 4.98 3.47
C ILE A 144 19.22 5.91 2.60
N TRP A 145 18.03 6.28 3.10
CA TRP A 145 17.11 7.17 2.40
C TRP A 145 17.60 8.63 2.40
N ASP A 146 18.22 9.08 3.49
CA ASP A 146 18.85 10.40 3.61
C ASP A 146 20.01 10.58 2.62
N LEU A 147 20.82 9.53 2.41
CA LEU A 147 21.90 9.52 1.40
C LEU A 147 21.39 9.63 -0.05
N ARG A 148 20.15 9.20 -0.34
CA ARG A 148 19.60 9.18 -1.70
C ARG A 148 18.74 10.40 -2.03
N TYR A 149 18.06 11.00 -1.04
CA TYR A 149 17.14 12.13 -1.23
C TYR A 149 17.60 13.45 -0.58
N GLY A 150 18.59 13.43 0.31
CA GLY A 150 18.99 14.58 1.13
C GLY A 150 19.75 15.73 0.44
N ARG A 151 19.99 15.69 -0.88
CA ARG A 151 20.76 16.75 -1.57
C ARG A 151 19.93 17.74 -2.40
N ARG A 152 18.63 17.53 -2.60
CA ARG A 152 17.87 18.36 -3.58
C ARG A 152 16.97 19.45 -2.98
N ASN A 153 16.51 19.32 -1.73
CA ASN A 153 15.45 20.21 -1.22
C ASN A 153 15.87 21.26 -0.18
N TYR A 154 17.06 21.20 0.41
CA TYR A 154 17.51 22.28 1.30
C TYR A 154 17.85 23.58 0.55
N GLY A 155 18.14 23.51 -0.75
CA GLY A 155 18.51 24.68 -1.55
C GLY A 155 17.35 25.48 -2.13
N LYS A 156 16.10 24.98 -2.03
CA LYS A 156 14.95 25.61 -2.70
C LYS A 156 14.01 26.38 -1.76
N VAL A 157 13.97 26.01 -0.48
CA VAL A 157 13.17 26.72 0.55
C VAL A 157 13.76 28.10 0.91
N ALA A 158 15.02 28.38 0.54
CA ALA A 158 15.62 29.69 0.75
C ALA A 158 15.21 30.74 -0.30
N ASN A 159 14.47 30.36 -1.34
CA ASN A 159 14.21 31.24 -2.49
C ASN A 159 12.74 31.33 -2.91
N ASP A 160 11.83 30.72 -2.14
CA ASP A 160 10.41 31.04 -2.26
C ASP A 160 10.20 32.35 -1.50
N GLU A 161 9.77 33.37 -2.25
CA GLU A 161 9.51 34.76 -1.87
C GLU A 161 9.00 34.88 -0.43
N GLU A 162 9.66 35.73 0.38
CA GLU A 162 9.14 36.08 1.71
C GLU A 162 7.66 36.46 1.59
N ASP A 163 6.80 35.68 2.27
CA ASP A 163 5.35 35.87 2.29
C ASP A 163 5.05 37.34 2.65
N SER A 164 4.23 38.01 1.85
CA SER A 164 3.94 39.45 2.00
C SER A 164 3.43 39.81 3.39
N ALA A 165 2.74 38.87 4.05
CA ALA A 165 2.27 38.97 5.43
C ALA A 165 3.42 39.09 6.45
N VAL A 166 4.52 38.36 6.26
CA VAL A 166 5.69 38.39 7.16
C VAL A 166 6.46 39.70 7.00
N ARG A 167 6.51 40.24 5.77
CA ARG A 167 7.11 41.56 5.51
C ARG A 167 6.29 42.69 6.13
N GLU A 168 4.96 42.61 6.03
CA GLU A 168 4.03 43.59 6.58
C GLU A 168 4.02 43.59 8.12
N GLU A 169 4.06 42.40 8.73
CA GLU A 169 4.16 42.26 10.19
C GLU A 169 5.50 42.78 10.73
N ARG A 170 6.62 42.54 10.02
CA ARG A 170 7.93 43.10 10.39
C ARG A 170 7.94 44.63 10.32
N ILE A 171 7.29 45.23 9.33
CA ILE A 171 7.15 46.69 9.21
C ILE A 171 6.32 47.22 10.39
N TYR A 172 5.21 46.57 10.71
CA TYR A 172 4.34 46.97 11.83
C TYR A 172 5.04 46.89 13.18
N VAL A 173 5.82 45.82 13.43
CA VAL A 173 6.62 45.63 14.66
C VAL A 173 7.79 46.62 14.74
N THR A 174 8.31 47.08 13.61
CA THR A 174 9.38 48.10 13.59
C THR A 174 8.82 49.51 13.83
N GLU A 175 7.58 49.76 13.43
CA GLU A 175 6.91 51.06 13.54
C GLU A 175 6.20 51.26 14.89
N SER A 176 5.70 50.18 15.49
CA SER A 176 5.11 50.17 16.83
C SER A 176 6.18 49.77 17.85
N GLY A 177 6.85 50.77 18.43
CA GLY A 177 7.96 50.59 19.37
C GLY A 177 7.66 49.66 20.56
N GLU A 178 8.75 49.26 21.23
CA GLU A 178 8.97 48.13 22.17
C GLU A 178 7.93 47.84 23.29
N ASP A 179 6.82 48.55 23.40
CA ASP A 179 5.92 48.51 24.55
C ASP A 179 4.70 47.57 24.45
N LEU A 180 4.53 46.79 23.37
CA LEU A 180 3.39 45.85 23.24
C LEU A 180 3.75 44.36 23.06
N ALA A 181 5.00 43.96 23.27
CA ALA A 181 5.46 42.59 22.99
C ALA A 181 4.92 41.48 23.93
N LEU A 182 4.00 41.77 24.85
CA LEU A 182 3.55 40.81 25.88
C LEU A 182 2.03 40.77 26.13
N GLU A 183 1.19 40.83 25.10
CA GLU A 183 -0.23 40.47 25.26
C GLU A 183 -0.52 39.09 24.63
N VAL A 184 -0.42 38.04 25.45
CA VAL A 184 -0.81 36.67 25.07
C VAL A 184 -2.33 36.57 25.03
N LYS A 185 -2.88 36.66 23.82
CA LYS A 185 -4.31 36.43 23.53
C LYS A 185 -4.63 34.92 23.69
N PRO A 186 -5.73 34.53 24.37
CA PRO A 186 -6.10 33.13 24.51
C PRO A 186 -6.45 32.57 23.12
N ILE A 187 -5.77 31.49 22.72
CA ILE A 187 -5.92 30.84 21.42
C ILE A 187 -7.34 30.26 21.34
N GLY A 188 -8.21 30.96 20.62
CA GLY A 188 -9.47 30.43 20.11
C GLY A 188 -9.21 29.43 18.99
N TYR A 189 -10.10 28.43 18.88
CA TYR A 189 -10.06 27.41 17.83
C TYR A 189 -9.98 28.04 16.43
N CYS A 190 -8.91 27.73 15.69
CA CYS A 190 -8.65 28.22 14.34
C CYS A 190 -8.84 27.11 13.30
N PRO A 191 -9.75 27.25 12.33
CA PRO A 191 -9.98 26.27 11.26
C PRO A 191 -8.80 26.10 10.29
N GLN A 192 -7.72 26.90 10.41
CA GLN A 192 -6.49 26.68 9.65
C GLN A 192 -5.73 25.40 10.03
N PHE A 193 -5.97 24.85 11.24
CA PHE A 193 -5.34 23.59 11.66
C PHE A 193 -5.97 22.36 10.97
N ASP A 194 -7.23 22.46 10.52
CA ASP A 194 -7.89 21.41 9.73
C ASP A 194 -7.27 21.26 8.33
N ALA A 195 -6.75 22.36 7.75
CA ALA A 195 -6.05 22.33 6.48
C ALA A 195 -4.63 21.73 6.60
N LEU A 196 -4.01 21.82 7.79
CA LEU A 196 -2.69 21.23 8.04
C LEU A 196 -2.75 19.70 8.00
N MET A 197 -3.85 19.08 8.48
CA MET A 197 -4.09 17.61 8.49
C MET A 197 -4.07 16.94 7.12
N LEU A 198 -4.26 17.68 6.03
CA LEU A 198 -4.22 17.14 4.67
C LEU A 198 -2.80 17.01 4.09
N ASP A 199 -1.81 17.69 4.69
CA ASP A 199 -0.42 17.71 4.21
C ASP A 199 0.56 16.97 5.16
N LEU A 200 0.08 16.49 6.32
CA LEU A 200 0.89 15.64 7.19
C LEU A 200 1.04 14.25 6.56
N THR A 201 2.28 13.81 6.43
CA THR A 201 2.55 12.40 6.15
C THR A 201 2.05 11.54 7.31
N GLY A 202 1.55 10.32 7.05
CA GLY A 202 0.90 9.48 8.07
C GLY A 202 1.72 9.20 9.34
N ARG A 203 3.02 9.53 9.35
CA ARG A 203 3.89 9.54 10.53
C ARG A 203 3.53 10.64 11.52
N GLU A 204 3.23 11.84 11.06
CA GLU A 204 2.95 12.98 11.92
C GLU A 204 1.49 12.93 12.43
N SER A 205 0.56 12.40 11.64
CA SER A 205 -0.80 12.09 12.11
C SER A 205 -0.80 11.06 13.24
N LEU A 206 0.10 10.05 13.17
CA LEU A 206 0.25 9.04 14.21
C LEU A 206 0.92 9.58 15.49
N GLU A 207 1.88 10.51 15.37
CA GLU A 207 2.44 11.17 16.56
C GLU A 207 1.42 12.09 17.23
N ILE A 208 0.63 12.85 16.47
CA ILE A 208 -0.43 13.70 17.03
C ILE A 208 -1.47 12.82 17.74
N LEU A 209 -1.90 11.71 17.12
CA LEU A 209 -2.85 10.77 17.72
C LEU A 209 -2.29 10.12 19.00
N PHE A 210 -1.00 9.78 19.02
CA PHE A 210 -0.34 9.18 20.19
C PHE A 210 -0.22 10.18 21.34
N VAL A 211 0.12 11.44 21.05
CA VAL A 211 0.16 12.52 22.04
C VAL A 211 -1.24 12.81 22.58
N PHE A 212 -2.27 12.80 21.72
CA PHE A 212 -3.65 13.05 22.14
C PHE A 212 -4.19 11.93 23.04
N ILE A 213 -3.90 10.67 22.73
CA ILE A 213 -4.29 9.52 23.56
C ILE A 213 -3.55 9.53 24.92
N MET A 214 -2.29 9.98 24.97
CA MET A 214 -1.55 10.11 26.24
C MET A 214 -1.99 11.29 27.11
N TYR A 215 -2.65 12.30 26.54
CA TYR A 215 -3.14 13.47 27.31
C TYR A 215 -4.60 13.33 27.77
N VAL A 216 -5.36 12.40 27.19
CA VAL A 216 -6.79 12.18 27.49
C VAL A 216 -6.99 10.98 28.44
N LEU A 217 -5.93 10.26 28.80
CA LEU A 217 -5.90 9.15 29.77
C LEU A 217 -5.02 9.52 30.97
#